data_AF-A0A850DML5-F1
#
_entry.id   AF-A0A850DML5-F1
#
_cell.length_a   1.000
_cell.length_b   1.000
_cell.length_c   1.000
_cell.angle_alpha   90.00
_cell.angle_beta   90.00
_cell.angle_gamma   90.00
#
_symmetry.space_group_name_H-M   'P 1'
#
loop_
_entity.id
_entity.type
_entity.pdbx_description
1 polymer ?
#
loop_
_entity_poly.entity_id
_entity_poly.type
_entity_poly.pdbx_seq_one_letter_code
_entity_poly.pdbx_strand_id
1 'polypeptide(L)'
;MNHKHAIDKITKLRAHADSVHGTPEAALYRLRANDIAREHGLPVTTDPRATSTTGTAPVNPVQPRTKPNTSPTTRRTTVTTTATKTAATRSPGDPLHLAFAPRTPRAAFGRNSQPGDEILFHIVRIDQEPDTDYVTKAVKKDDDGNPIMVATMIVQTDGSTRVTGQGLRKLWIRSGIADALVEACVAAGVRTPVVGGSGVLRYLGEGEPYGSRRVAPKLFEATYQPPIDQETC
;
A
#
# COMPACT_ATOMS: atom_id res chain seq x y z
N MET A 1 3.37 11.08 24.71
CA MET A 1 3.00 9.73 25.20
C MET A 1 3.34 9.66 26.69
N ASN A 2 2.45 9.16 27.53
CA ASN A 2 2.55 9.26 29.00
C ASN A 2 3.61 8.28 29.56
N HIS A 3 4.45 8.68 30.52
CA HIS A 3 5.58 7.87 31.03
C HIS A 3 5.17 6.48 31.55
N LYS A 4 3.97 6.38 32.15
CA LYS A 4 3.36 5.09 32.58
C LYS A 4 3.07 4.12 31.43
N HIS A 5 2.68 4.65 30.27
CA HIS A 5 2.37 3.84 29.09
C HIS A 5 3.65 3.29 28.43
N ALA A 6 4.77 4.01 28.54
CA ALA A 6 6.07 3.53 28.08
C ALA A 6 6.56 2.34 28.91
N ILE A 7 6.40 2.40 30.25
CA ILE A 7 6.79 1.31 31.16
C ILE A 7 5.98 0.04 30.88
N ASP A 8 4.66 0.15 30.69
CA ASP A 8 3.81 -1.00 30.34
C ASP A 8 4.25 -1.65 29.02
N LYS A 9 4.55 -0.83 28.01
CA LYS A 9 5.02 -1.30 26.69
C LYS A 9 6.38 -2.00 26.76
N ILE A 10 7.33 -1.45 27.52
CA ILE A 10 8.64 -2.07 27.77
C ILE A 10 8.45 -3.42 28.48
N THR A 11 7.55 -3.49 29.47
CA THR A 11 7.29 -4.70 30.24
C THR A 11 6.71 -5.81 29.37
N LYS A 12 5.74 -5.48 28.50
CA LYS A 12 5.16 -6.41 27.53
C LYS A 12 6.17 -6.93 26.52
N LEU A 13 7.03 -6.05 25.98
CA LEU A 13 8.07 -6.46 25.03
C LEU A 13 9.11 -7.39 25.66
N ARG A 14 9.48 -7.14 26.92
CA ARG A 14 10.39 -8.02 27.67
C ARG A 14 9.75 -9.37 27.97
N ALA A 15 8.51 -9.39 28.47
CA ALA A 15 7.76 -10.62 28.70
C ALA A 15 7.60 -11.45 27.41
N HIS A 16 7.35 -10.78 26.28
CA HIS A 16 7.30 -11.45 24.99
C HIS A 16 8.66 -12.05 24.61
N ALA A 17 9.74 -11.29 24.73
CA ALA A 17 11.10 -11.78 24.46
C ALA A 17 11.48 -13.00 25.32
N ASP A 18 11.05 -13.02 26.58
CA ASP A 18 11.30 -14.15 27.49
C ASP A 18 10.44 -15.37 27.11
N SER A 19 9.24 -15.16 26.57
CA SER A 19 8.40 -16.24 26.05
C SER A 19 8.99 -16.90 24.79
N VAL A 20 9.62 -16.12 23.90
CA VAL A 20 10.26 -16.61 22.67
C VAL A 20 11.76 -16.82 22.80
N HIS A 21 12.25 -17.07 24.03
CA HIS A 21 13.68 -17.18 24.35
C HIS A 21 14.46 -18.09 23.37
N GLY A 22 15.69 -17.69 23.03
CA GLY A 22 16.57 -18.46 22.13
C GLY A 22 16.30 -18.28 20.64
N THR A 23 15.28 -17.51 20.25
CA THR A 23 15.04 -17.13 18.85
C THR A 23 15.71 -15.80 18.50
N PRO A 24 16.02 -15.55 17.21
CA PRO A 24 16.42 -14.21 16.74
C PRO A 24 15.36 -13.13 17.03
N GLU A 25 14.09 -13.53 17.11
CA GLU A 25 12.96 -12.65 17.42
C GLU A 25 13.05 -12.09 18.85
N ALA A 26 13.51 -12.90 19.81
CA ALA A 26 13.74 -12.46 21.19
C ALA A 26 14.73 -11.29 21.28
N ALA A 27 15.76 -11.28 20.41
CA ALA A 27 16.73 -10.19 20.36
C ALA A 27 16.09 -8.89 19.83
N LEU A 28 15.21 -8.98 18.85
CA LEU A 28 14.49 -7.82 18.30
C LEU A 28 13.53 -7.20 19.33
N TYR A 29 12.79 -8.01 20.09
CA TYR A 29 11.91 -7.50 21.14
C TYR A 29 12.68 -6.83 22.28
N ARG A 30 13.84 -7.39 22.67
CA ARG A 30 14.73 -6.77 23.66
C ARG A 30 15.33 -5.46 23.16
N LEU A 31 15.73 -5.40 21.90
CA LEU A 31 16.24 -4.19 21.26
C LEU A 31 15.16 -3.10 21.22
N ARG A 32 13.93 -3.46 20.82
CA ARG A 32 12.79 -2.54 20.81
C ARG A 32 12.41 -2.03 22.20
N ALA A 33 12.47 -2.88 23.21
CA ALA A 33 12.25 -2.48 24.60
C ALA A 33 13.33 -1.47 25.07
N ASN A 34 14.58 -1.66 24.65
CA ASN A 34 15.68 -0.77 25.00
C ASN A 34 15.62 0.58 24.27
N ASP A 35 15.12 0.63 23.04
CA ASP A 35 14.90 1.89 22.32
C ASP A 35 13.81 2.73 23.00
N ILE A 36 12.68 2.11 23.37
CA ILE A 36 11.60 2.79 24.11
C ILE A 36 12.11 3.24 25.48
N ALA A 37 12.96 2.44 26.14
CA ALA A 37 13.58 2.86 27.40
C ALA A 37 14.46 4.11 27.21
N ARG A 38 15.27 4.15 26.15
CA ARG A 38 16.14 5.31 25.84
C ARG A 38 15.34 6.56 25.50
N GLU A 39 14.29 6.44 24.70
CA GLU A 39 13.39 7.55 24.33
C GLU A 39 12.69 8.18 25.55
N HIS A 40 12.46 7.39 26.60
CA HIS A 40 11.74 7.81 27.80
C HIS A 40 12.64 8.02 29.03
N GLY A 41 13.97 7.96 28.88
CA GLY A 41 14.93 8.13 29.99
C GLY A 41 14.86 7.03 31.05
N LEU A 42 14.41 5.84 30.67
CA LEU A 42 14.27 4.65 31.53
C LEU A 42 15.52 3.76 31.46
N PRO A 43 15.78 2.94 32.50
CA PRO A 43 16.96 2.09 32.54
C PRO A 43 16.91 0.99 31.46
N VAL A 44 17.98 0.96 30.65
CA VAL A 44 18.26 -0.07 29.65
C VAL A 44 18.88 -1.28 30.35
N THR A 45 18.38 -2.49 30.07
CA THR A 45 18.97 -3.72 30.59
C THR A 45 19.83 -4.33 29.50
N THR A 46 21.16 -4.33 29.71
CA THR A 46 22.12 -5.04 28.86
C THR A 46 22.38 -6.41 29.47
N ASP A 47 21.85 -7.47 28.86
CA ASP A 47 22.31 -8.83 29.14
C ASP A 47 23.71 -9.04 28.52
N PRO A 48 24.70 -9.54 29.26
CA PRO A 48 26.10 -9.60 28.84
C PRO A 48 26.46 -10.74 27.87
N ARG A 49 25.52 -11.29 27.07
CA ARG A 49 25.76 -12.54 26.31
C ARG A 49 25.78 -12.43 24.79
N ALA A 50 25.94 -11.24 24.21
CA ALA A 50 26.14 -11.07 22.77
C ALA A 50 27.44 -10.33 22.47
N THR A 51 28.57 -11.00 22.69
CA THR A 51 29.89 -10.64 22.14
C THR A 51 30.31 -11.68 21.11
N SER A 52 31.00 -11.20 20.06
CA SER A 52 31.53 -11.90 18.86
C SER A 52 30.45 -12.17 17.78
N THR A 53 30.58 -11.65 16.55
CA THR A 53 31.73 -11.85 15.65
C THR A 53 32.01 -10.65 14.73
N THR A 54 33.30 -10.34 14.69
CA THR A 54 34.11 -9.39 13.90
C THR A 54 34.09 -9.64 12.38
N GLY A 55 34.30 -8.59 11.57
CA GLY A 55 34.72 -8.76 10.17
C GLY A 55 34.76 -7.48 9.31
N THR A 56 35.94 -6.88 9.23
CA THR A 56 36.30 -5.58 8.63
C THR A 56 36.35 -5.55 7.08
N ALA A 57 36.23 -4.33 6.52
CA ALA A 57 36.27 -3.80 5.12
C ALA A 57 37.55 -4.16 4.27
N PRO A 58 37.94 -3.53 3.10
CA PRO A 58 37.35 -2.44 2.28
C PRO A 58 37.54 -2.48 0.71
N VAL A 59 36.87 -1.55 -0.01
CA VAL A 59 37.31 -0.69 -1.17
C VAL A 59 37.70 -1.30 -2.55
N ASN A 60 37.03 -0.86 -3.65
CA ASN A 60 37.62 0.06 -4.66
C ASN A 60 36.64 0.57 -5.77
N PRO A 61 36.76 1.83 -6.24
CA PRO A 61 35.91 2.46 -7.27
C PRO A 61 36.61 2.64 -8.63
N VAL A 62 35.89 2.58 -9.76
CA VAL A 62 36.34 3.12 -11.07
C VAL A 62 35.15 3.58 -11.94
N GLN A 63 35.15 4.86 -12.31
CA GLN A 63 34.47 5.48 -13.48
C GLN A 63 35.57 5.82 -14.54
N PRO A 64 35.29 6.42 -15.71
CA PRO A 64 34.17 6.33 -16.68
C PRO A 64 34.69 6.15 -18.14
N ARG A 65 33.83 5.94 -19.16
CA ARG A 65 34.15 6.32 -20.56
C ARG A 65 32.96 6.38 -21.55
N THR A 66 32.73 7.60 -22.04
CA THR A 66 32.46 8.06 -23.44
C THR A 66 31.28 7.54 -24.30
N LYS A 67 30.53 8.51 -24.83
CA LYS A 67 29.50 8.45 -25.91
C LYS A 67 30.14 8.16 -27.31
N PRO A 68 29.36 7.84 -28.37
CA PRO A 68 28.80 8.92 -29.21
C PRO A 68 27.39 8.70 -29.83
N ASN A 69 26.66 9.80 -29.85
CA ASN A 69 25.71 10.37 -30.83
C ASN A 69 25.28 9.57 -32.10
N THR A 70 23.98 9.56 -32.39
CA THR A 70 23.40 9.88 -33.73
C THR A 70 21.87 10.09 -33.60
N SER A 71 21.39 11.26 -34.03
CA SER A 71 19.96 11.54 -34.29
C SER A 71 19.56 11.07 -35.69
N PRO A 72 18.26 10.91 -36.01
CA PRO A 72 17.70 11.86 -36.98
C PRO A 72 16.19 12.19 -36.89
N THR A 73 15.91 13.41 -37.35
CA THR A 73 14.78 13.83 -38.22
C THR A 73 13.38 14.05 -37.64
N THR A 74 13.10 15.34 -37.54
CA THR A 74 11.81 16.04 -37.41
C THR A 74 10.90 15.83 -38.63
N ARG A 75 9.61 15.58 -38.42
CA ARG A 75 8.56 15.93 -39.40
C ARG A 75 7.46 16.73 -38.71
N ARG A 76 7.30 17.95 -39.22
CA ARG A 76 6.31 18.96 -38.85
C ARG A 76 5.09 18.73 -39.73
N THR A 77 3.93 18.51 -39.14
CA THR A 77 2.65 18.47 -39.88
C THR A 77 1.78 19.61 -39.37
N THR A 78 1.40 20.49 -40.30
CA THR A 78 0.63 21.72 -40.11
C THR A 78 -0.80 21.39 -39.67
N VAL A 79 -1.29 22.04 -38.62
CA VAL A 79 -2.68 21.94 -38.15
C VAL A 79 -3.46 23.15 -38.65
N THR A 80 -4.47 22.92 -39.49
CA THR A 80 -5.48 23.94 -39.84
C THR A 80 -6.63 23.81 -38.85
N THR A 81 -6.86 24.83 -38.03
CA THR A 81 -7.99 24.90 -37.10
C THR A 81 -9.18 25.60 -37.77
N THR A 82 -10.27 24.87 -37.96
CA THR A 82 -11.59 25.49 -38.18
C THR A 82 -12.44 25.17 -36.96
N ALA A 83 -12.78 26.21 -36.20
CA ALA A 83 -13.61 26.12 -35.01
C ALA A 83 -15.09 26.08 -35.41
N THR A 84 -15.81 25.05 -34.96
CA THR A 84 -17.27 25.08 -34.90
C THR A 84 -17.72 24.58 -33.53
N LYS A 85 -18.20 25.52 -32.72
CA LYS A 85 -18.79 25.32 -31.40
C LYS A 85 -20.13 24.60 -31.56
N THR A 86 -20.16 23.30 -31.26
CA THR A 86 -21.41 22.53 -31.19
C THR A 86 -21.42 21.67 -29.93
N ALA A 87 -22.56 21.65 -29.26
CA ALA A 87 -22.80 21.05 -27.95
C ALA A 87 -22.37 19.58 -27.85
N ALA A 88 -21.75 19.23 -26.73
CA ALA A 88 -21.19 17.90 -26.45
C ALA A 88 -22.28 16.85 -26.20
N THR A 89 -22.80 16.26 -27.27
CA THR A 89 -23.35 14.90 -27.23
C THR A 89 -22.17 13.96 -27.01
N ARG A 90 -22.17 13.18 -25.91
CA ARG A 90 -21.14 12.17 -25.62
C ARG A 90 -21.04 11.19 -26.79
N SER A 91 -20.01 11.33 -27.62
CA SER A 91 -19.65 10.29 -28.60
C SER A 91 -19.37 8.99 -27.86
N PRO A 92 -19.85 7.84 -28.34
CA PRO A 92 -19.30 6.56 -27.92
C PRO A 92 -17.81 6.62 -28.29
N GLY A 93 -16.94 6.53 -27.29
CA GLY A 93 -15.50 6.66 -27.50
C GLY A 93 -15.00 5.70 -28.58
N ASP A 94 -13.94 6.11 -29.27
CA ASP A 94 -13.22 5.31 -30.25
C ASP A 94 -12.92 3.90 -29.66
N PRO A 95 -13.29 2.79 -30.34
CA PRO A 95 -13.08 1.44 -29.84
C PRO A 95 -11.60 1.15 -29.52
N LEU A 96 -10.66 1.82 -30.21
CA LEU A 96 -9.24 1.76 -29.86
C LEU A 96 -8.97 2.44 -28.53
N HIS A 97 -9.50 3.64 -28.29
CA HIS A 97 -9.37 4.33 -27.01
C HIS A 97 -9.99 3.54 -25.84
N LEU A 98 -11.11 2.83 -26.07
CA LEU A 98 -11.73 1.93 -25.08
C LEU A 98 -10.96 0.61 -24.87
N ALA A 99 -10.13 0.20 -25.83
CA ALA A 99 -9.22 -0.95 -25.70
C ALA A 99 -7.90 -0.58 -24.99
N PHE A 100 -7.44 0.66 -25.14
CA PHE A 100 -6.21 1.18 -24.51
C PHE A 100 -6.44 1.92 -23.18
N ALA A 101 -7.66 2.32 -22.87
CA ALA A 101 -8.01 2.77 -21.53
C ALA A 101 -8.15 1.55 -20.61
N PRO A 102 -7.44 1.49 -19.46
CA PRO A 102 -7.62 0.40 -18.50
C PRO A 102 -9.07 0.41 -18.00
N ARG A 103 -9.89 -0.50 -18.52
CA ARG A 103 -11.27 -0.68 -18.07
C ARG A 103 -11.26 -1.33 -16.70
N THR A 104 -11.33 -0.54 -15.63
CA THR A 104 -11.47 -1.12 -14.28
C THR A 104 -12.67 -0.60 -13.50
N PRO A 105 -13.88 -1.10 -13.82
CA PRO A 105 -14.97 -1.20 -12.84
C PRO A 105 -14.99 -2.55 -12.10
N ARG A 106 -14.09 -3.51 -12.38
CA ARG A 106 -14.09 -4.81 -11.68
C ARG A 106 -13.28 -4.74 -10.38
N ALA A 107 -13.97 -5.03 -9.28
CA ALA A 107 -13.37 -5.16 -7.97
C ALA A 107 -12.33 -6.29 -7.92
N ALA A 108 -11.27 -6.10 -7.14
CA ALA A 108 -10.37 -7.18 -6.81
C ALA A 108 -11.06 -8.20 -5.88
N PHE A 109 -11.74 -7.71 -4.84
CA PHE A 109 -12.60 -8.50 -3.97
C PHE A 109 -14.07 -8.17 -4.21
N GLY A 110 -14.89 -9.19 -4.48
CA GLY A 110 -16.29 -9.05 -4.83
C GLY A 110 -17.23 -9.48 -3.71
N ARG A 111 -18.52 -9.60 -4.06
CA ARG A 111 -19.54 -10.23 -3.19
C ARG A 111 -19.20 -11.70 -2.90
N ASN A 112 -18.65 -12.40 -3.90
CA ASN A 112 -18.44 -13.85 -3.86
C ASN A 112 -17.00 -14.21 -3.44
N SER A 113 -16.22 -13.26 -2.93
CA SER A 113 -14.89 -13.55 -2.42
C SER A 113 -14.99 -14.40 -1.17
N GLN A 114 -14.15 -15.43 -1.09
CA GLN A 114 -14.13 -16.39 0.01
C GLN A 114 -12.95 -16.11 0.95
N PRO A 115 -13.11 -16.34 2.27
CA PRO A 115 -11.98 -16.34 3.18
C PRO A 115 -10.83 -17.21 2.65
N GLY A 116 -9.63 -16.66 2.61
CA GLY A 116 -8.46 -17.28 1.97
C GLY A 116 -8.15 -16.78 0.56
N ASP A 117 -9.08 -16.07 -0.10
CA ASP A 117 -8.79 -15.41 -1.38
C ASP A 117 -7.66 -14.40 -1.20
N GLU A 118 -6.62 -14.53 -2.02
CA GLU A 118 -5.49 -13.62 -2.04
C GLU A 118 -5.22 -13.08 -3.43
N ILE A 119 -4.71 -11.86 -3.47
CA ILE A 119 -4.19 -11.25 -4.68
C ILE A 119 -2.77 -10.79 -4.42
N LEU A 120 -1.86 -11.13 -5.32
CA LEU A 120 -0.65 -10.36 -5.51
C LEU A 120 -1.07 -9.07 -6.19
N PHE A 121 -0.55 -7.93 -5.74
CA PHE A 121 -0.89 -6.64 -6.33
C PHE A 121 0.37 -5.84 -6.66
N HIS A 122 0.33 -5.12 -7.77
CA HIS A 122 1.27 -4.07 -8.10
C HIS A 122 0.49 -2.77 -8.37
N ILE A 123 0.84 -1.69 -7.68
CA ILE A 123 0.10 -0.43 -7.71
C ILE A 123 0.43 0.32 -8.99
N VAL A 124 -0.55 0.44 -9.87
CA VAL A 124 -0.41 1.16 -11.14
C VAL A 124 -0.82 2.62 -10.99
N ARG A 125 -1.89 2.88 -10.22
CA ARG A 125 -2.42 4.22 -10.03
C ARG A 125 -3.21 4.32 -8.73
N ILE A 126 -3.21 5.50 -8.13
CA ILE A 126 -4.03 5.84 -6.96
C ILE A 126 -4.93 7.00 -7.37
N ASP A 127 -6.24 6.78 -7.30
CA ASP A 127 -7.28 7.73 -7.68
C ASP A 127 -8.18 8.04 -6.46
N GLN A 128 -9.01 9.06 -6.56
CA GLN A 128 -10.09 9.32 -5.60
C GLN A 128 -11.43 9.34 -6.31
N GLU A 129 -12.44 8.74 -5.68
CA GLU A 129 -13.79 8.70 -6.22
C GLU A 129 -14.85 8.88 -5.14
N PRO A 130 -16.07 9.31 -5.49
CA PRO A 130 -17.16 9.35 -4.53
C PRO A 130 -17.45 7.95 -3.96
N ASP A 131 -17.59 7.88 -2.63
CA ASP A 131 -18.09 6.70 -1.94
C ASP A 131 -19.55 6.48 -2.35
N THR A 132 -19.89 5.22 -2.57
CA THR A 132 -21.22 4.77 -2.91
C THR A 132 -21.66 3.72 -1.92
N ASP A 133 -22.92 3.78 -1.51
CA ASP A 133 -23.54 2.72 -0.72
C ASP A 133 -23.55 1.40 -1.50
N TYR A 134 -23.22 0.30 -0.81
CA TYR A 134 -23.10 -1.00 -1.44
C TYR A 134 -24.45 -1.57 -1.90
N VAL A 135 -25.51 -1.29 -1.17
CA VAL A 135 -26.87 -1.77 -1.40
C VAL A 135 -27.60 -0.84 -2.37
N THR A 136 -27.65 0.45 -2.07
CA THR A 136 -28.47 1.42 -2.84
C THR A 136 -27.74 1.97 -4.06
N LYS A 137 -26.41 1.80 -4.15
CA LYS A 137 -25.54 2.38 -5.18
C LYS A 137 -25.57 3.91 -5.26
N ALA A 138 -26.22 4.58 -4.31
CA ALA A 138 -26.25 6.03 -4.20
C ALA A 138 -24.90 6.55 -3.68
N VAL A 139 -24.50 7.74 -4.13
CA VAL A 139 -23.33 8.44 -3.60
C VAL A 139 -23.59 8.82 -2.14
N LYS A 140 -22.66 8.46 -1.25
CA LYS A 140 -22.74 8.87 0.15
C LYS A 140 -22.38 10.34 0.26
N LYS A 141 -23.17 11.05 1.06
CA LYS A 141 -22.97 12.46 1.34
C LYS A 141 -22.62 12.65 2.81
N ASP A 142 -21.78 13.62 3.10
CA ASP A 142 -21.54 14.09 4.46
C ASP A 142 -22.74 14.90 4.97
N ASP A 143 -22.66 15.36 6.21
CA ASP A 143 -23.71 16.16 6.87
C ASP A 143 -23.98 17.49 6.13
N ASP A 144 -23.00 17.98 5.36
CA ASP A 144 -23.08 19.19 4.53
C ASP A 144 -23.63 18.91 3.12
N GLY A 145 -23.91 17.64 2.78
CA GLY A 145 -24.46 17.23 1.49
C GLY A 145 -23.42 17.04 0.37
N ASN A 146 -22.13 17.15 0.67
CA ASN A 146 -21.05 16.92 -0.27
C ASN A 146 -20.72 15.43 -0.40
N PRO A 147 -20.30 14.95 -1.58
CA PRO A 147 -19.92 13.55 -1.77
C PRO A 147 -18.67 13.21 -0.93
N ILE A 148 -18.78 12.16 -0.13
CA ILE A 148 -17.64 11.63 0.62
C ILE A 148 -16.68 10.99 -0.38
N MET A 149 -15.43 11.44 -0.44
CA MET A 149 -14.42 10.88 -1.34
C MET A 149 -13.68 9.72 -0.68
N VAL A 150 -13.42 8.67 -1.45
CA VAL A 150 -12.65 7.50 -1.03
C VAL A 150 -11.46 7.27 -1.96
N ALA A 151 -10.31 6.92 -1.37
CA ALA A 151 -9.15 6.50 -2.15
C ALA A 151 -9.42 5.15 -2.83
N THR A 152 -9.01 5.05 -4.08
CA THR A 152 -9.08 3.82 -4.87
C THR A 152 -7.72 3.53 -5.47
N MET A 153 -7.32 2.27 -5.44
CA MET A 153 -6.09 1.81 -6.07
C MET A 153 -6.43 0.97 -7.28
N ILE A 154 -5.80 1.32 -8.39
CA ILE A 154 -5.76 0.47 -9.57
C ILE A 154 -4.51 -0.38 -9.47
N VAL A 155 -4.72 -1.69 -9.33
CA VAL A 155 -3.66 -2.67 -9.14
C VAL A 155 -3.66 -3.71 -10.23
N GLN A 156 -2.48 -4.21 -10.58
CA GLN A 156 -2.32 -5.36 -11.46
C GLN A 156 -2.21 -6.63 -10.61
N THR A 157 -3.01 -7.66 -10.91
CA THR A 157 -3.12 -8.86 -10.05
C THR A 157 -2.64 -10.18 -10.66
N ASP A 158 -2.28 -10.21 -11.94
CA ASP A 158 -1.83 -11.42 -12.65
C ASP A 158 -0.31 -11.67 -12.56
N GLY A 159 0.37 -11.03 -11.60
CA GLY A 159 1.82 -11.10 -11.43
C GLY A 159 2.61 -10.38 -12.54
N SER A 160 1.95 -9.79 -13.52
CA SER A 160 2.61 -8.91 -14.47
C SER A 160 2.89 -7.56 -13.81
N THR A 161 4.10 -7.01 -13.99
CA THR A 161 4.39 -5.61 -13.69
C THR A 161 4.03 -4.69 -14.87
N ARG A 162 3.48 -5.23 -15.95
CA ARG A 162 3.05 -4.44 -17.11
C ARG A 162 1.87 -3.56 -16.72
N VAL A 163 1.98 -2.28 -17.05
CA VAL A 163 1.00 -1.22 -16.76
C VAL A 163 -0.34 -1.43 -17.50
N THR A 164 -0.38 -2.34 -18.48
CA THR A 164 -1.54 -2.58 -19.35
C THR A 164 -1.87 -4.07 -19.44
N GLY A 165 -3.12 -4.47 -19.19
CA GLY A 165 -3.58 -5.85 -19.35
C GLY A 165 -4.97 -6.12 -18.76
N GLN A 166 -5.48 -7.35 -18.98
CA GLN A 166 -6.75 -7.84 -18.42
C GLN A 166 -6.69 -8.09 -16.89
N GLY A 167 -5.48 -8.06 -16.31
CA GLY A 167 -5.21 -8.26 -14.89
C GLY A 167 -5.41 -7.02 -14.00
N LEU A 168 -5.82 -5.88 -14.56
CA LEU A 168 -6.08 -4.68 -13.76
C LEU A 168 -7.35 -4.87 -12.94
N ARG A 169 -7.26 -4.57 -11.66
CA ARG A 169 -8.36 -4.61 -10.70
C ARG A 169 -8.41 -3.32 -9.90
N LYS A 170 -9.61 -3.00 -9.45
CA LYS A 170 -9.84 -1.87 -8.57
C LYS A 170 -10.00 -2.32 -7.13
N LEU A 171 -9.26 -1.66 -6.25
CA LEU A 171 -9.38 -1.76 -4.81
C LEU A 171 -9.97 -0.46 -4.28
N TRP A 172 -11.08 -0.56 -3.57
CA TRP A 172 -11.58 0.56 -2.78
C TRP A 172 -10.93 0.48 -1.40
N ILE A 173 -10.18 1.50 -1.03
CA ILE A 173 -9.53 1.55 0.28
C ILE A 173 -10.59 1.98 1.30
N ARG A 174 -11.28 0.99 1.87
CA ARG A 174 -12.31 1.18 2.90
C ARG A 174 -12.09 0.19 4.03
N SER A 175 -12.40 0.63 5.25
CA SER A 175 -12.42 -0.19 6.47
C SER A 175 -11.25 -1.18 6.53
N GLY A 176 -11.50 -2.49 6.54
CA GLY A 176 -10.48 -3.51 6.76
C GLY A 176 -9.35 -3.54 5.72
N ILE A 177 -9.59 -3.09 4.47
CA ILE A 177 -8.49 -2.95 3.49
C ILE A 177 -7.59 -1.77 3.87
N ALA A 178 -8.17 -0.67 4.36
CA ALA A 178 -7.40 0.48 4.81
C ALA A 178 -6.53 0.11 6.02
N ASP A 179 -7.12 -0.58 6.99
CA ASP A 179 -6.42 -1.02 8.21
C ASP A 179 -5.26 -1.96 7.86
N ALA A 180 -5.51 -2.96 7.01
CA ALA A 180 -4.50 -3.91 6.55
C ALA A 180 -3.35 -3.20 5.80
N LEU A 181 -3.67 -2.25 4.92
CA LEU A 181 -2.64 -1.50 4.18
C LEU A 181 -1.82 -0.58 5.10
N VAL A 182 -2.44 0.05 6.09
CA VAL A 182 -1.73 0.88 7.08
C VAL A 182 -0.76 0.01 7.88
N GLU A 183 -1.21 -1.15 8.37
CA GLU A 183 -0.36 -2.10 9.09
C GLU A 183 0.81 -2.56 8.21
N ALA A 184 0.55 -2.93 6.96
CA ALA A 184 1.56 -3.33 5.99
C ALA A 184 2.57 -2.21 5.69
N CYS A 185 2.11 -0.97 5.55
CA CYS A 185 2.97 0.20 5.33
C CYS A 185 3.87 0.46 6.55
N VAL A 186 3.31 0.40 7.76
CA VAL A 186 4.07 0.54 9.00
C VAL A 186 5.13 -0.56 9.12
N ALA A 187 4.79 -1.81 8.81
CA ALA A 187 5.74 -2.92 8.78
C ALA A 187 6.85 -2.71 7.74
N ALA A 188 6.54 -2.07 6.62
CA ALA A 188 7.49 -1.73 5.56
C ALA A 188 8.27 -0.43 5.79
N GLY A 189 8.06 0.28 6.91
CA GLY A 189 8.74 1.53 7.22
C GLY A 189 8.30 2.73 6.37
N VAL A 190 7.10 2.69 5.80
CA VAL A 190 6.54 3.80 5.00
C VAL A 190 5.22 4.30 5.59
N ARG A 191 4.87 5.55 5.29
CA ARG A 191 3.63 6.16 5.79
C ARG A 191 2.39 5.79 4.98
N THR A 192 2.55 5.63 3.68
CA THR A 192 1.43 5.43 2.73
C THR A 192 1.87 4.57 1.56
N PRO A 193 0.95 3.79 0.96
CA PRO A 193 1.25 3.07 -0.27
C PRO A 193 1.47 4.07 -1.42
N VAL A 194 2.43 3.78 -2.30
CA VAL A 194 2.78 4.63 -3.44
C VAL A 194 2.68 3.85 -4.75
N VAL A 195 2.55 4.58 -5.86
CA VAL A 195 2.58 3.98 -7.21
C VAL A 195 3.90 3.24 -7.42
N GLY A 196 3.84 2.04 -7.98
CA GLY A 196 4.99 1.14 -8.14
C GLY A 196 5.24 0.21 -6.95
N GLY A 197 4.59 0.44 -5.80
CA GLY A 197 4.61 -0.51 -4.69
C GLY A 197 3.91 -1.82 -5.04
N SER A 198 4.32 -2.91 -4.41
CA SER A 198 3.73 -4.23 -4.63
C SER A 198 3.48 -4.96 -3.32
N GLY A 199 2.71 -6.04 -3.35
CA GLY A 199 2.40 -6.78 -2.12
C GLY A 199 1.41 -7.90 -2.32
N VAL A 200 0.95 -8.45 -1.20
CA VAL A 200 -0.14 -9.43 -1.15
C VAL A 200 -1.26 -8.83 -0.32
N LEU A 201 -2.50 -9.00 -0.78
CA LEU A 201 -3.70 -8.66 0.00
C LEU A 201 -4.55 -9.93 0.08
N ARG A 202 -4.88 -10.34 1.31
CA ARG A 202 -5.64 -11.57 1.59
C ARG A 202 -6.93 -11.23 2.33
N TYR A 203 -8.04 -11.83 1.91
CA TYR A 203 -9.31 -11.73 2.59
C TYR A 203 -9.40 -12.80 3.68
N LEU A 204 -9.56 -12.37 4.94
CA LEU A 204 -9.61 -13.28 6.09
C LEU A 204 -11.03 -13.75 6.43
N GLY A 205 -12.04 -13.00 6.02
CA GLY A 205 -13.45 -13.27 6.31
C GLY A 205 -14.17 -12.09 6.94
N GLU A 206 -15.26 -12.38 7.63
CA GLU A 206 -16.05 -11.37 8.34
C GLU A 206 -15.62 -11.33 9.82
N GLY A 207 -15.48 -10.13 10.37
CA GLY A 207 -15.23 -9.92 11.79
C GLY A 207 -16.51 -9.91 12.62
N GLU A 208 -16.38 -9.66 13.92
CA GLU A 208 -17.54 -9.59 14.81
C GLU A 208 -18.41 -8.36 14.48
N PRO A 209 -19.72 -8.53 14.22
CA PRO A 209 -20.62 -7.41 14.02
C PRO A 209 -20.77 -6.63 15.33
N TYR A 210 -20.53 -5.31 15.28
CA TYR A 210 -20.78 -4.46 16.44
C TYR A 210 -22.30 -4.23 16.59
N GLY A 211 -22.97 -5.10 17.35
CA GLY A 211 -24.40 -5.03 17.64
C GLY A 211 -25.31 -5.60 16.54
N SER A 212 -26.59 -5.82 16.88
CA SER A 212 -27.50 -6.69 16.09
C SER A 212 -27.97 -6.15 14.73
N ARG A 213 -27.56 -4.94 14.33
CA ARG A 213 -28.03 -4.28 13.08
C ARG A 213 -26.88 -3.77 12.19
N ARG A 214 -25.62 -4.08 12.51
CA ARG A 214 -24.47 -3.65 11.69
C ARG A 214 -23.97 -4.81 10.84
N VAL A 215 -23.62 -4.49 9.60
CA VAL A 215 -22.95 -5.43 8.69
C VAL A 215 -21.58 -5.73 9.29
N ALA A 216 -21.23 -7.01 9.43
CA ALA A 216 -19.93 -7.45 9.90
C ALA A 216 -18.82 -6.86 9.02
N PRO A 217 -17.76 -6.28 9.60
CA PRO A 217 -16.67 -5.71 8.82
C PRO A 217 -15.90 -6.84 8.13
N LYS A 218 -15.56 -6.65 6.86
CA LYS A 218 -14.65 -7.54 6.16
C LYS A 218 -13.22 -7.33 6.67
N LEU A 219 -12.56 -8.41 7.06
CA LEU A 219 -11.19 -8.43 7.57
C LEU A 219 -10.23 -8.81 6.44
N PHE A 220 -9.10 -8.10 6.40
CA PHE A 220 -8.05 -8.31 5.43
C PHE A 220 -6.70 -8.32 6.13
N GLU A 221 -5.72 -8.95 5.49
CA GLU A 221 -4.32 -8.88 5.85
C GLU A 221 -3.54 -8.47 4.61
N ALA A 222 -2.52 -7.62 4.78
CA ALA A 222 -1.70 -7.17 3.68
C ALA A 222 -0.22 -7.27 4.01
N THR A 223 0.57 -7.55 2.99
CA THR A 223 2.01 -7.30 2.95
C THR A 223 2.27 -6.22 1.91
N TYR A 224 3.19 -5.33 2.20
CA TYR A 224 3.53 -4.23 1.30
C TYR A 224 5.05 -4.14 1.15
N GLN A 225 5.47 -3.94 -0.09
CA GLN A 225 6.83 -3.69 -0.48
C GLN A 225 6.86 -2.36 -1.24
N PRO A 226 7.58 -1.34 -0.73
CA PRO A 226 7.75 -0.09 -1.44
C PRO A 226 8.56 -0.32 -2.72
N PRO A 227 8.38 0.53 -3.75
CA PRO A 227 9.23 0.49 -4.93
C PRO A 227 10.69 0.80 -4.56
N ILE A 228 11.63 0.27 -5.35
CA ILE A 228 13.07 0.28 -5.09
C ILE A 228 13.64 1.71 -4.90
N ASP A 229 12.97 2.73 -5.43
CA ASP A 229 13.44 4.13 -5.42
C ASP A 229 12.85 5.00 -4.29
N GLN A 230 12.13 4.42 -3.32
CA GLN A 230 11.61 5.18 -2.18
C GLN A 230 12.57 5.11 -0.99
N GLU A 231 13.01 6.27 -0.51
CA GLU A 231 13.71 6.38 0.76
C GLU A 231 12.77 5.95 1.89
N THR A 232 13.14 4.86 2.58
CA THR A 232 12.49 4.41 3.81
C THR A 232 12.62 5.49 4.89
N CYS A 233 11.52 5.83 5.55
CA CYS A 233 11.45 6.90 6.55
C CYS A 233 12.11 6.52 7.88
#